data_AF-A0A418XGU9-F1
#
_entry.id   AF-A0A418XGU9-F1
#
_cell.length_a   1.000
_cell.length_b   1.000
_cell.length_c   1.000
_cell.angle_alpha   90.00
_cell.angle_beta   90.00
_cell.angle_gamma   90.00
#
_symmetry.space_group_name_H-M   'P 1'
#
loop_
_entity.id
_entity.type
_entity.pdbx_description
1 polymer ?
#
loop_
_entity_poly.entity_id
_entity_poly.type
_entity_poly.pdbx_seq_one_letter_code
_entity_poly.pdbx_strand_id
1 'polypeptide(L)'
;MSDEGALSAAQKKDLMHRLARVEGQLRGVQKLIAMAETPTDCDAAAQQMSAARKALDRCFVQLLAGAIVTQTGNAADLPDARERAAHLAAMLDKFA
;
A
#
# COMPACT_ATOMS: atom_id res chain seq x y z
N MET A 1 11.21 24.04 -14.67
CA MET A 1 9.98 23.30 -14.35
C MET A 1 10.41 21.98 -13.76
N SER A 2 10.55 21.95 -12.44
CA SER A 2 11.14 20.83 -11.72
C SER A 2 10.12 19.68 -11.68
N ASP A 3 10.60 18.48 -12.01
CA ASP A 3 9.88 17.22 -11.93
C ASP A 3 9.62 16.86 -10.45
N GLU A 4 8.68 17.56 -9.80
CA GLU A 4 8.25 17.27 -8.43
C GLU A 4 7.21 16.16 -8.42
N GLY A 5 7.69 14.93 -8.62
CA GLY A 5 6.86 13.73 -8.59
C GLY A 5 6.24 13.48 -7.22
N ALA A 6 5.04 12.89 -7.20
CA ALA A 6 4.27 12.58 -5.99
C ALA A 6 4.98 11.64 -4.98
N LEU A 7 6.04 10.96 -5.41
CA LEU A 7 6.89 10.06 -4.61
C LEU A 7 8.34 10.16 -5.08
N SER A 8 9.28 10.07 -4.14
CA SER A 8 10.71 9.92 -4.42
C SER A 8 11.02 8.55 -5.04
N ALA A 9 12.17 8.44 -5.72
CA ALA A 9 12.64 7.18 -6.28
C ALA A 9 12.79 6.07 -5.22
N ALA A 10 13.24 6.42 -4.01
CA ALA A 10 13.36 5.50 -2.89
C ALA A 10 11.99 4.98 -2.42
N GLN A 11 10.99 5.87 -2.30
CA GLN A 11 9.61 5.49 -1.95
C GLN A 11 9.01 4.55 -3.01
N LYS A 12 9.18 4.88 -4.30
CA LYS A 12 8.72 4.02 -5.40
C LYS A 12 9.34 2.62 -5.30
N LYS A 13 10.65 2.52 -5.11
CA LYS A 13 11.36 1.24 -4.98
C LYS A 13 10.87 0.41 -3.79
N ASP A 14 10.70 1.02 -2.62
CA ASP A 14 10.22 0.31 -1.42
C ASP A 14 8.79 -0.21 -1.60
N LEU A 15 7.88 0.61 -2.15
CA LEU A 15 6.51 0.21 -2.44
C LEU A 15 6.46 -0.94 -3.44
N MET A 16 7.26 -0.90 -4.52
CA MET A 16 7.33 -1.99 -5.49
C MET A 16 7.81 -3.30 -4.85
N HIS A 17 8.83 -3.25 -3.98
CA HIS A 17 9.28 -4.44 -3.25
C HIS A 17 8.21 -5.00 -2.32
N ARG A 18 7.40 -4.16 -1.69
CA ARG A 18 6.30 -4.60 -0.82
C ARG A 18 5.18 -5.25 -1.62
N LEU A 19 4.79 -4.64 -2.73
CA LEU A 19 3.78 -5.21 -3.63
C LEU A 19 4.24 -6.56 -4.19
N ALA A 20 5.50 -6.69 -4.59
CA ALA A 20 6.06 -7.97 -5.04
C ALA A 20 5.96 -9.08 -3.97
N ARG A 21 6.11 -8.74 -2.68
CA ARG A 21 5.88 -9.68 -1.58
C ARG A 21 4.41 -10.06 -1.45
N VAL A 22 3.49 -9.09 -1.52
CA VAL A 22 2.04 -9.35 -1.48
C VAL A 22 1.64 -10.27 -2.65
N GLU A 23 2.16 -10.03 -3.85
CA GLU A 23 1.94 -10.90 -5.02
C GLU A 23 2.44 -12.33 -4.77
N GLY A 24 3.61 -12.48 -4.12
CA GLY A 24 4.12 -13.77 -3.66
C GLY A 24 3.15 -14.48 -2.70
N GLN A 25 2.56 -13.75 -1.76
CA GLN A 25 1.56 -14.29 -0.83
C GLN A 25 0.29 -14.72 -1.57
N LEU A 26 -0.20 -13.93 -2.53
CA LEU A 26 -1.38 -14.27 -3.34
C LEU A 26 -1.15 -15.55 -4.16
N ARG A 27 0.04 -15.72 -4.76
CA ARG A 27 0.41 -16.97 -5.42
C ARG A 27 0.44 -18.16 -4.44
N GLY A 28 0.91 -17.95 -3.21
CA GLY A 28 0.87 -18.96 -2.16
C GLY A 28 -0.56 -19.38 -1.80
N VAL A 29 -1.46 -18.41 -1.63
CA VAL A 29 -2.89 -18.65 -1.39
C VAL A 29 -3.52 -19.44 -2.54
N GLN A 30 -3.24 -19.07 -3.79
CA GLN A 30 -3.73 -19.81 -4.97
C GLN A 30 -3.30 -21.28 -4.96
N LYS A 31 -2.04 -21.56 -4.60
CA LYS A 31 -1.54 -22.95 -4.48
C LYS A 31 -2.25 -23.72 -3.37
N LEU A 32 -2.43 -23.11 -2.19
CA LEU A 32 -3.15 -23.75 -1.08
C LEU A 32 -4.58 -24.11 -1.49
N ILE A 33 -5.28 -23.21 -2.17
CA ILE A 33 -6.63 -23.46 -2.68
C ILE A 33 -6.63 -24.57 -3.72
N ALA A 34 -5.69 -24.57 -4.67
CA ALA A 34 -5.61 -25.59 -5.71
C ALA A 34 -5.30 -27.00 -5.18
N MET A 35 -4.66 -27.09 -4.01
CA MET A 35 -4.31 -28.35 -3.34
C MET A 35 -5.32 -28.77 -2.26
N ALA A 36 -6.35 -27.96 -2.00
CA ALA A 36 -7.33 -28.24 -0.95
C ALA A 36 -8.25 -29.39 -1.36
N GLU A 37 -8.27 -30.47 -0.57
CA GLU A 37 -9.12 -31.65 -0.83
C GLU A 37 -10.25 -31.75 0.21
N THR A 38 -10.02 -31.20 1.41
CA THR A 38 -10.95 -31.24 2.54
C THR A 38 -11.29 -29.82 3.02
N PRO A 39 -12.44 -29.62 3.69
CA PRO A 39 -12.81 -28.31 4.22
C PRO A 39 -11.78 -27.71 5.19
N THR A 40 -11.05 -28.55 5.93
CA THR A 40 -10.01 -28.13 6.88
C THR A 40 -8.75 -27.55 6.20
N ASP A 41 -8.51 -27.85 4.93
CA ASP A 41 -7.38 -27.31 4.18
C ASP A 41 -7.55 -25.81 3.88
N CYS A 42 -8.80 -25.32 3.91
CA CYS A 42 -9.12 -23.91 3.69
C CYS A 42 -8.61 -22.99 4.81
N ASP A 43 -8.36 -23.51 6.02
CA ASP A 43 -7.91 -22.70 7.17
C ASP A 43 -6.55 -22.06 6.89
N ALA A 44 -5.62 -22.81 6.29
CA ALA A 44 -4.31 -22.30 5.90
C ALA A 44 -4.42 -21.22 4.82
N ALA A 45 -5.29 -21.43 3.81
CA ALA A 45 -5.53 -20.44 2.77
C ALA A 45 -6.14 -19.15 3.34
N ALA A 46 -7.12 -19.26 4.25
CA ALA A 46 -7.74 -18.14 4.93
C ALA A 46 -6.74 -17.35 5.78
N GLN A 47 -5.85 -18.04 6.50
CA GLN A 47 -4.80 -17.41 7.30
C GLN A 47 -3.81 -16.65 6.41
N GLN A 48 -3.35 -17.25 5.30
CA GLN A 48 -2.44 -16.58 4.37
C GLN A 48 -3.11 -15.42 3.63
N MET A 49 -4.38 -15.55 3.28
CA MET A 49 -5.15 -14.46 2.67
C MET A 49 -5.30 -13.28 3.62
N SER A 50 -5.59 -13.53 4.91
CA SER A 50 -5.61 -12.49 5.94
C SER A 50 -4.25 -11.81 6.10
N ALA A 51 -3.15 -12.58 6.04
CA ALA A 51 -1.80 -12.02 6.07
C ALA A 51 -1.49 -11.14 4.84
N ALA A 52 -1.92 -11.56 3.64
CA ALA A 52 -1.77 -10.79 2.41
C ALA A 52 -2.57 -9.48 2.47
N ARG A 53 -3.82 -9.51 2.93
CA ARG A 53 -4.65 -8.32 3.16
C ARG A 53 -3.95 -7.33 4.09
N LYS A 54 -3.50 -7.79 5.27
CA LYS A 54 -2.81 -6.92 6.24
C LYS A 54 -1.48 -6.36 5.71
N ALA A 55 -0.81 -7.07 4.81
CA ALA A 55 0.40 -6.59 4.16
C ALA A 55 0.08 -5.51 3.11
N LEU A 56 -1.00 -5.70 2.34
CA LEU A 56 -1.50 -4.72 1.38
C LEU A 56 -1.97 -3.44 2.07
N ASP A 57 -2.72 -3.54 3.16
CA ASP A 57 -3.18 -2.39 3.94
C ASP A 57 -1.99 -1.55 4.46
N ARG A 58 -0.94 -2.23 4.94
CA ARG A 58 0.30 -1.55 5.34
C ARG A 58 0.96 -0.84 4.15
N CYS A 59 0.98 -1.46 2.98
CA CYS A 59 1.53 -0.84 1.77
C CYS A 59 0.72 0.40 1.36
N PHE A 60 -0.61 0.36 1.49
CA PHE A 60 -1.50 1.49 1.24
C PHE A 60 -1.22 2.67 2.19
N VAL A 61 -1.14 2.41 3.50
CA VAL A 61 -0.81 3.47 4.48
C VAL A 61 0.56 4.07 4.19
N GLN A 62 1.54 3.26 3.81
CA GLN A 62 2.89 3.75 3.48
C GLN A 62 2.93 4.59 2.20
N LEU A 63 2.13 4.23 1.19
CA LEU A 63 1.95 5.04 -0.01
C LEU A 63 1.42 6.43 0.34
N LEU A 64 0.34 6.50 1.13
CA LEU A 64 -0.27 7.76 1.53
C LEU A 64 0.65 8.60 2.42
N ALA A 65 1.25 7.99 3.45
CA ALA A 65 2.19 8.69 4.32
C ALA A 65 3.40 9.23 3.54
N GLY A 66 3.95 8.44 2.61
CA GLY A 66 5.03 8.87 1.74
C GLY A 66 4.63 10.02 0.83
N ALA A 67 3.42 9.96 0.25
CA ALA A 67 2.87 11.04 -0.56
C ALA A 67 2.65 12.33 0.24
N ILE A 68 2.16 12.23 1.49
CA ILE A 68 1.97 13.41 2.37
C ILE A 68 3.31 14.10 2.61
N VAL A 69 4.33 13.36 3.05
CA VAL A 69 5.64 13.93 3.34
C VAL A 69 6.25 14.59 2.09
N THR A 70 6.22 13.90 0.95
CA THR A 70 6.81 14.42 -0.30
C THR A 70 6.06 15.65 -0.81
N GLN A 71 4.73 15.62 -0.86
CA GLN A 71 3.95 16.70 -1.44
C GLN A 71 3.90 17.95 -0.55
N THR A 72 3.83 17.77 0.77
CA THR A 72 3.88 18.90 1.71
C THR A 72 5.28 19.52 1.79
N GLY A 73 6.34 18.71 1.65
CA GLY A 73 7.72 19.20 1.56
C GLY A 73 8.03 19.99 0.28
N ASN A 74 7.28 19.73 -0.80
CA ASN A 74 7.40 20.43 -2.08
C ASN A 74 6.41 21.60 -2.22
N ALA A 75 5.66 21.94 -1.16
CA ALA A 75 4.70 23.02 -1.23
C ALA A 75 5.39 24.39 -1.34
N ALA A 76 4.79 25.30 -2.11
CA ALA A 76 5.34 26.64 -2.30
C ALA A 76 5.27 27.50 -1.03
N ASP A 77 4.22 27.32 -0.23
CA ASP A 77 3.97 28.01 1.02
C ASP A 77 3.11 27.18 1.99
N LEU A 78 2.81 27.73 3.17
CA LEU A 78 2.01 27.06 4.20
C LEU A 78 0.56 26.81 3.76
N PRO A 79 -0.16 27.75 3.11
CA PRO A 79 -1.46 27.46 2.51
C PRO A 79 -1.45 26.27 1.54
N ASP A 80 -0.51 26.21 0.60
CA ASP A 80 -0.37 25.11 -0.36
C ASP A 80 -0.08 23.78 0.35
N ALA A 81 0.80 23.79 1.35
CA ALA A 81 1.09 22.60 2.16
C ALA A 81 -0.17 22.07 2.87
N ARG A 82 -1.01 22.97 3.39
CA ARG A 82 -2.26 22.61 4.07
C ARG A 82 -3.28 22.01 3.11
N GLU A 83 -3.41 22.56 1.91
CA GLU A 83 -4.32 22.04 0.89
C GLU A 83 -3.93 20.62 0.44
N ARG A 84 -2.64 20.41 0.15
CA ARG A 84 -2.10 19.09 -0.23
C ARG A 84 -2.29 18.05 0.87
N ALA A 85 -2.02 18.43 2.13
CA ALA A 85 -2.24 17.55 3.28
C ALA A 85 -3.72 17.20 3.44
N ALA A 86 -4.63 18.17 3.31
CA ALA A 86 -6.07 17.95 3.42
C ALA A 86 -6.59 17.01 2.32
N HIS A 87 -6.15 17.18 1.07
CA HIS A 87 -6.51 16.29 -0.03
C HIS A 87 -6.09 14.84 0.25
N LEU A 88 -4.86 14.62 0.73
CA LEU A 88 -4.37 13.28 1.03
C LEU A 88 -5.05 12.66 2.27
N ALA A 89 -5.37 13.46 3.28
CA ALA A 89 -6.17 13.02 4.42
C ALA A 89 -7.58 12.58 3.99
N ALA A 90 -8.23 13.33 3.09
CA ALA A 90 -9.53 12.93 2.54
C ALA A 90 -9.47 11.62 1.74
N MET A 91 -8.36 11.35 1.05
CA MET A 91 -8.15 10.04 0.42
C MET A 91 -8.00 8.92 1.46
N LEU A 92 -7.28 9.16 2.56
CA LEU A 92 -7.17 8.18 3.64
C LEU A 92 -8.55 7.84 4.21
N ASP A 93 -9.35 8.84 4.56
CA ASP A 93 -10.71 8.65 5.09
C ASP A 93 -11.64 7.89 4.13
N LYS A 94 -11.45 8.06 2.82
CA LYS A 94 -12.25 7.36 1.81
C LYS A 94 -11.98 5.85 1.77
N PHE A 95 -10.78 5.41 2.16
CA PHE A 95 -10.32 4.03 2.00
C PHE A 95 -9.95 3.35 3.33
N ALA A 96 -10.08 4.04 4.46
CA ALA A 96 -9.84 3.54 5.81
C ALA A 96 -11.08 2.94 6.47
#